data_AF-A0A1C2AEA0-F1
#
_entry.id   AF-A0A1C2AEA0-F1
#
_cell.length_a   1.000
_cell.length_b   1.000
_cell.length_c   1.000
_cell.angle_alpha   90.00
_cell.angle_beta   90.00
_cell.angle_gamma   90.00
#
_symmetry.space_group_name_H-M   'P 1'
#
loop_
_entity.id
_entity.type
_entity.pdbx_description
1 polymer ?
#
loop_
_entity_poly.entity_id
_entity_poly.type
_entity_poly.pdbx_seq_one_letter_code
_entity_poly.pdbx_strand_id
1 'polypeptide(L)'
;MKSKNLSENILKIIKSNGYKYIDLDTVIDTNLILERSGESFKRFIFSFNDQLGNELCLRPDLTIASCVRYLNNNKKTSEKIFYSGQAFRKGLNKKDSVIRNQIGFEILGSFTEKKDDKKIIETSLKALSKIKYNSGNLVIGNIEIFRLLLDKLDCPARWKLRLQRHFWREKYFNDLLKRLETNSDIDPTIVEIDKKKYSKMINGNQKKEVAGRSIEEILLRFDTKIKDPRRTKKGSNVVKILKEYLKIECPINQASKKLNLFFKKNKINLRVQNDYFPITKNKINKLNVRFNSSFGRHLEYYTGLVFKIDIKSNSEKLNIRGGRYDSLIKDLGFKKNIPAVGAAINLEKK
;
A
#
# COMPACT_ATOMS: atom_id res chain seq x y z
N MET A 1 -24.11 8.51 -23.92
CA MET A 1 -25.27 7.93 -23.19
C MET A 1 -24.98 6.61 -22.46
N LYS A 2 -24.38 5.57 -23.08
CA LYS A 2 -24.13 4.26 -22.40
C LYS A 2 -23.29 4.34 -21.10
N SER A 3 -22.21 5.11 -21.10
CA SER A 3 -21.31 5.27 -19.92
C SER A 3 -21.92 6.08 -18.76
N LYS A 4 -22.82 7.03 -19.05
CA LYS A 4 -23.54 7.81 -18.02
C LYS A 4 -24.53 6.92 -17.26
N ASN A 5 -25.30 6.11 -17.99
CA ASN A 5 -26.22 5.12 -17.42
C ASN A 5 -25.47 4.04 -16.60
N LEU A 6 -24.30 3.58 -17.06
CA LEU A 6 -23.48 2.65 -16.28
C LEU A 6 -23.02 3.24 -14.94
N SER A 7 -22.50 4.48 -14.97
CA SER A 7 -22.02 5.17 -13.77
C SER A 7 -23.15 5.38 -12.76
N GLU A 8 -24.32 5.85 -13.21
CA GLU A 8 -25.50 6.03 -12.37
C GLU A 8 -25.97 4.72 -11.72
N ASN A 9 -25.96 3.61 -12.46
CA ASN A 9 -26.32 2.29 -11.93
C ASN A 9 -25.33 1.79 -10.87
N ILE A 10 -24.03 1.99 -11.08
CA ILE A 10 -22.99 1.68 -10.10
C ILE A 10 -23.22 2.49 -8.82
N LEU A 11 -23.46 3.80 -8.92
CA LEU A 11 -23.72 4.67 -7.78
C LEU A 11 -24.97 4.24 -7.00
N LYS A 12 -26.05 3.87 -7.69
CA LYS A 12 -27.28 3.33 -7.06
C LYS A 12 -26.99 2.06 -6.25
N ILE A 13 -26.15 1.16 -6.77
CA ILE A 13 -25.77 -0.08 -6.07
C ILE A 13 -24.93 0.22 -4.84
N ILE A 14 -23.95 1.11 -4.95
CA ILE A 14 -23.12 1.48 -3.80
C ILE A 14 -24.00 2.11 -2.71
N LYS A 15 -24.89 3.04 -3.08
CA LYS A 15 -25.86 3.64 -2.17
C LYS A 15 -26.75 2.59 -1.48
N SER A 16 -27.31 1.63 -2.23
CA SER A 16 -28.15 0.57 -1.65
C SER A 16 -27.40 -0.41 -0.76
N ASN A 17 -26.06 -0.43 -0.81
CA ASN A 17 -25.22 -1.20 0.10
C ASN A 17 -24.90 -0.47 1.41
N GLY A 18 -25.48 0.71 1.64
CA GLY A 18 -25.40 1.47 2.90
C GLY A 18 -24.27 2.52 2.93
N TYR A 19 -23.74 2.93 1.78
CA TYR A 19 -22.75 4.00 1.69
C TYR A 19 -23.46 5.34 1.45
N LYS A 20 -22.99 6.40 2.12
CA LYS A 20 -23.49 7.77 1.96
C LYS A 20 -22.67 8.51 0.91
N TYR A 21 -23.35 9.20 -0.01
CA TYR A 21 -22.66 10.03 -1.00
C TYR A 21 -22.01 11.23 -0.31
N ILE A 22 -20.81 11.55 -0.74
CA ILE A 22 -20.09 12.77 -0.35
C ILE A 22 -19.49 13.40 -1.59
N ASP A 23 -19.38 14.72 -1.55
CA ASP A 23 -18.49 15.44 -2.45
C ASP A 23 -17.11 15.58 -1.79
N LEU A 24 -16.08 15.69 -2.61
CA LEU A 24 -14.71 15.89 -2.18
C LEU A 24 -14.23 17.21 -2.75
N ASP A 25 -13.42 17.94 -1.98
CA ASP A 25 -12.78 19.15 -2.48
C ASP A 25 -11.78 18.79 -3.58
N THR A 26 -11.78 19.59 -4.65
CA THR A 26 -10.85 19.37 -5.77
C THR A 26 -9.44 19.86 -5.45
N VAL A 27 -9.35 20.87 -4.59
CA VAL A 27 -8.11 21.47 -4.12
C VAL A 27 -7.94 21.13 -2.65
N ILE A 28 -6.75 20.67 -2.27
CA ILE A 28 -6.40 20.33 -0.89
C ILE A 28 -5.02 20.90 -0.53
N ASP A 29 -4.76 21.07 0.76
CA ASP A 29 -3.47 21.51 1.27
C ASP A 29 -2.36 20.53 0.87
N THR A 30 -1.28 21.05 0.28
CA THR A 30 -0.17 20.25 -0.21
C THR A 30 0.65 19.63 0.92
N ASN A 31 0.76 20.32 2.06
CA ASN A 31 1.54 19.86 3.22
C ASN A 31 1.00 18.55 3.78
N LEU A 32 -0.32 18.40 3.81
CA LEU A 32 -0.99 17.16 4.25
C LEU A 32 -0.53 15.93 3.45
N ILE A 33 -0.17 16.11 2.17
CA ILE A 33 0.29 15.02 1.31
C ILE A 33 1.82 14.87 1.37
N LEU A 34 2.55 15.98 1.40
CA LEU A 34 4.01 16.00 1.31
C LEU A 34 4.72 15.53 2.56
N GLU A 35 4.17 15.83 3.75
CA GLU A 35 4.87 15.55 4.99
C GLU A 35 5.15 14.06 5.21
N ARG A 36 4.39 13.14 4.57
CA ARG A 36 4.57 11.69 4.80
C ARG A 36 4.50 10.77 3.57
N SER A 37 4.11 11.25 2.39
CA SER A 37 4.08 10.43 1.15
C SER A 37 5.44 10.33 0.42
N GLY A 38 6.48 10.96 0.96
CA GLY A 38 7.83 10.97 0.38
C GLY A 38 7.96 11.75 -0.94
N GLU A 39 9.21 12.05 -1.34
CA GLU A 39 9.53 12.79 -2.57
C GLU A 39 8.93 12.17 -3.85
N SER A 40 8.65 10.85 -3.83
CA SER A 40 8.08 10.16 -4.97
C SER A 40 6.65 10.57 -5.30
N PHE A 41 5.88 11.11 -4.36
CA PHE A 41 4.52 11.57 -4.61
C PHE A 41 4.49 13.02 -5.11
N LYS A 42 5.41 13.87 -4.63
CA LYS A 42 5.53 15.29 -5.03
C LYS A 42 5.63 15.47 -6.55
N ARG A 43 6.41 14.64 -7.24
CA ARG A 43 6.57 14.68 -8.70
C ARG A 43 5.28 14.44 -9.50
N PHE A 44 4.26 13.83 -8.88
CA PHE A 44 2.99 13.51 -9.54
C PHE A 44 1.89 14.54 -9.29
N ILE A 45 2.09 15.46 -8.35
CA ILE A 45 1.07 16.41 -7.91
C ILE A 45 1.16 17.69 -8.74
N PHE A 46 0.00 18.28 -9.07
CA PHE A 46 -0.10 19.66 -9.54
C PHE A 46 -0.27 20.57 -8.32
N SER A 47 0.81 21.22 -7.88
CA SER A 47 0.77 22.23 -6.82
C SER A 47 0.84 23.65 -7.41
N PHE A 48 0.27 24.59 -6.67
CA PHE A 48 0.21 26.03 -6.96
C PHE A 48 0.07 26.78 -5.63
N ASN A 49 0.38 28.08 -5.63
CA ASN A 49 0.22 28.91 -4.43
C ASN A 49 -1.09 29.69 -4.50
N ASP A 50 -1.75 29.88 -3.37
CA ASP A 50 -2.83 30.86 -3.25
C ASP A 50 -2.29 32.30 -3.13
N GLN A 51 -3.19 33.28 -3.00
CA GLN A 51 -2.82 34.69 -2.86
C GLN A 51 -2.08 35.01 -1.54
N LEU A 52 -2.18 34.13 -0.54
CA LEU A 52 -1.52 34.26 0.75
C LEU A 52 -0.16 33.53 0.79
N GLY A 53 0.22 32.86 -0.30
CA GLY A 53 1.46 32.10 -0.40
C GLY A 53 1.38 30.66 0.11
N ASN A 54 0.19 30.15 0.47
CA ASN A 54 0.02 28.77 0.89
C ASN A 54 0.13 27.82 -0.32
N GLU A 55 0.91 26.74 -0.19
CA GLU A 55 1.05 25.73 -1.24
C GLU A 55 -0.18 24.79 -1.25
N LEU A 56 -1.02 24.91 -2.27
CA LEU A 56 -2.20 24.08 -2.52
C LEU A 56 -1.96 23.12 -3.68
N CYS A 57 -2.77 22.06 -3.78
CA CYS A 57 -2.68 21.15 -4.91
C CYS A 57 -4.04 20.62 -5.38
N LEU A 58 -4.10 20.27 -6.67
CA LEU A 58 -5.20 19.44 -7.17
C LEU A 58 -5.10 18.05 -6.56
N ARG A 59 -6.22 17.53 -6.07
CA ARG A 59 -6.28 16.22 -5.41
C ARG A 59 -5.67 15.12 -6.31
N PRO A 60 -4.60 14.45 -5.87
CA PRO A 60 -3.97 13.40 -6.66
C PRO A 60 -4.67 12.05 -6.49
N ASP A 61 -5.41 11.84 -5.41
CA ASP A 61 -6.11 10.59 -5.10
C ASP A 61 -7.39 10.93 -4.35
N LEU A 62 -8.52 10.37 -4.77
CA LEU A 62 -9.79 10.61 -4.08
C LEU A 62 -9.83 9.93 -2.69
N THR A 63 -9.05 8.87 -2.49
CA THR A 63 -8.87 8.20 -1.19
C THR A 63 -8.10 9.08 -0.20
N ILE A 64 -7.12 9.83 -0.70
CA ILE A 64 -6.40 10.81 0.14
C ILE A 64 -7.34 11.96 0.48
N ALA A 65 -8.09 12.48 -0.50
CA ALA A 65 -9.05 13.55 -0.27
C ALA A 65 -10.17 13.14 0.70
N SER A 66 -10.66 11.89 0.65
CA SER A 66 -11.66 11.39 1.61
C SER A 66 -11.10 11.29 3.04
N CYS A 67 -9.84 10.86 3.19
CA CYS A 67 -9.14 10.81 4.46
C CYS A 67 -8.91 12.23 5.03
N VAL A 68 -8.49 13.19 4.20
CA VAL A 68 -8.37 14.61 4.61
C VAL A 68 -9.72 15.16 5.07
N ARG A 69 -10.79 14.90 4.30
CA ARG A 69 -12.14 15.32 4.68
C ARG A 69 -12.62 14.63 5.97
N TYR A 70 -12.25 13.38 6.21
CA TYR A 70 -12.55 12.68 7.47
C TYR A 70 -11.87 13.38 8.66
N LEU A 71 -10.60 13.78 8.49
CA LEU A 71 -9.83 14.50 9.50
C LEU A 71 -10.40 15.88 9.81
N ASN A 72 -10.69 16.67 8.78
CA ASN A 72 -11.20 18.03 8.95
C ASN A 72 -12.57 18.07 9.66
N ASN A 73 -13.38 17.03 9.46
CA ASN A 73 -14.68 16.91 10.13
C ASN A 73 -14.58 16.50 11.61
N ASN A 74 -13.37 16.26 12.14
CA ASN A 74 -13.12 15.80 13.52
C ASN A 74 -13.98 14.60 13.96
N LYS A 75 -14.43 13.78 13.00
CA LYS A 75 -15.27 12.63 13.29
C LYS A 75 -14.45 11.52 13.94
N LYS A 76 -14.96 11.00 15.05
CA LYS A 76 -14.42 9.82 15.73
C LYS A 76 -15.26 8.56 15.52
N THR A 77 -16.28 8.64 14.68
CA THR A 77 -17.19 7.54 14.39
C THR A 77 -16.83 6.86 13.08
N SER A 78 -17.24 5.60 12.93
CA SER A 78 -17.15 4.92 11.65
C SER A 78 -18.09 5.54 10.62
N GLU A 79 -17.68 5.53 9.36
CA GLU A 79 -18.55 5.95 8.26
C GLU A 79 -18.32 5.11 7.02
N LYS A 80 -19.39 4.93 6.24
CA LYS A 80 -19.40 4.26 4.95
C LYS A 80 -19.76 5.30 3.91
N ILE A 81 -18.80 5.64 3.06
CA ILE A 81 -18.90 6.76 2.12
C ILE A 81 -18.67 6.32 0.69
N PHE A 82 -19.22 7.04 -0.27
CA PHE A 82 -18.85 6.89 -1.68
C PHE A 82 -18.87 8.23 -2.39
N TYR A 83 -18.11 8.31 -3.46
CA TYR A 83 -17.92 9.51 -4.26
C TYR A 83 -17.75 9.14 -5.73
N SER A 84 -17.97 10.12 -6.61
CA SER A 84 -17.69 10.03 -8.04
C SER A 84 -17.02 11.32 -8.47
N GLY A 85 -15.80 11.25 -8.99
CA GLY A 85 -15.04 12.44 -9.30
C GLY A 85 -13.77 12.18 -10.07
N GLN A 86 -12.96 13.23 -10.16
CA GLN A 86 -11.69 13.27 -10.89
C GLN A 86 -10.52 13.37 -9.93
N ALA A 87 -9.48 12.58 -10.16
CA ALA A 87 -8.16 12.78 -9.58
C ALA A 87 -7.18 13.30 -10.65
N PHE A 88 -6.22 14.12 -10.25
CA PHE A 88 -5.30 14.81 -11.15
C PHE A 88 -3.86 14.39 -10.85
N ARG A 89 -3.19 13.75 -11.81
CA ARG A 89 -1.78 13.34 -11.66
C ARG A 89 -0.96 13.67 -12.90
N LYS A 90 0.25 14.19 -12.69
CA LYS A 90 1.25 14.30 -13.75
C LYS A 90 1.59 12.88 -14.24
N GLY A 91 1.49 12.66 -15.55
CA GLY A 91 1.92 11.43 -16.19
C GLY A 91 3.45 11.29 -16.18
N LEU A 92 3.96 10.07 -16.20
CA LEU A 92 5.38 9.83 -16.51
C LEU A 92 5.59 9.75 -18.02
N ASN A 93 4.55 9.33 -18.75
CA ASN A 93 4.57 9.18 -20.19
C ASN A 93 3.47 10.03 -20.83
N LYS A 94 3.66 10.43 -22.09
CA LYS A 94 2.64 11.17 -22.88
C LYS A 94 1.27 10.46 -22.98
N LYS A 95 1.23 9.14 -22.76
CA LYS A 95 0.00 8.32 -22.82
C LYS A 95 -0.77 8.25 -21.50
N ASP A 96 -0.19 8.73 -20.40
CA ASP A 96 -0.85 8.70 -19.10
C ASP A 96 -1.87 9.85 -19.03
N SER A 97 -3.14 9.51 -18.78
CA SER A 97 -4.15 10.54 -18.58
C SER A 97 -3.85 11.34 -17.32
N VAL A 98 -3.85 12.67 -17.48
CA VAL A 98 -3.76 13.62 -16.37
C VAL A 98 -4.98 13.52 -15.47
N ILE A 99 -6.16 13.37 -16.08
CA ILE A 99 -7.46 13.31 -15.40
C ILE A 99 -7.89 11.86 -15.30
N ARG A 100 -8.16 11.41 -14.07
CA ARG A 100 -8.59 10.04 -13.78
C ARG A 100 -9.98 10.06 -13.18
N ASN A 101 -10.96 9.55 -13.93
CA ASN A 101 -12.34 9.48 -13.48
C ASN A 101 -12.56 8.20 -12.67
N GLN A 102 -13.07 8.34 -11.45
CA GLN A 102 -13.24 7.23 -10.53
C GLN A 102 -14.54 7.32 -9.75
N ILE A 103 -15.14 6.16 -9.49
CA ILE A 103 -16.15 5.99 -8.46
C ILE A 103 -15.50 5.22 -7.32
N GLY A 104 -15.37 5.83 -6.15
CA GLY A 104 -14.78 5.22 -4.97
C GLY A 104 -15.79 5.03 -3.85
N PHE A 105 -15.53 4.04 -3.00
CA PHE A 105 -16.30 3.78 -1.79
C PHE A 105 -15.41 3.22 -0.69
N GLU A 106 -15.66 3.67 0.53
CA GLU A 106 -14.75 3.49 1.66
C GLU A 106 -15.51 3.26 2.96
N ILE A 107 -14.86 2.53 3.86
CA ILE A 107 -15.24 2.35 5.25
C ILE A 107 -14.09 2.91 6.07
N LEU A 108 -14.33 4.02 6.76
CA LEU A 108 -13.34 4.72 7.59
C LEU A 108 -13.72 4.58 9.07
N GLY A 109 -12.73 4.41 9.95
CA GLY A 109 -12.92 4.42 11.40
C GLY A 109 -13.65 3.21 11.98
N SER A 110 -13.74 2.10 11.24
CA SER A 110 -14.39 0.86 11.67
C SER A 110 -13.39 -0.19 12.16
N PHE A 111 -13.61 -0.75 13.35
CA PHE A 111 -12.70 -1.73 13.97
C PHE A 111 -13.07 -3.20 13.66
N THR A 112 -13.97 -3.45 12.70
CA THR A 112 -14.40 -4.81 12.32
C THR A 112 -13.71 -5.31 11.05
N GLU A 113 -12.38 -5.40 11.10
CA GLU A 113 -11.48 -5.62 9.95
C GLU A 113 -12.00 -6.64 8.90
N LYS A 114 -12.15 -7.91 9.30
CA LYS A 114 -12.61 -9.00 8.40
C LYS A 114 -14.00 -8.71 7.79
N LYS A 115 -14.91 -8.08 8.53
CA LYS A 115 -16.27 -7.77 8.06
C LYS A 115 -16.24 -6.64 7.03
N ASP A 116 -15.43 -5.62 7.28
CA ASP A 116 -15.30 -4.46 6.40
C ASP A 116 -14.59 -4.82 5.09
N ASP A 117 -13.52 -5.63 5.17
CA ASP A 117 -12.81 -6.19 4.02
C ASP A 117 -13.75 -6.99 3.12
N LYS A 118 -14.55 -7.89 3.71
CA LYS A 118 -15.56 -8.66 2.99
C LYS A 118 -16.62 -7.75 2.38
N LYS A 119 -17.10 -6.74 3.10
CA LYS A 119 -18.12 -5.79 2.62
C LYS A 119 -17.62 -4.98 1.41
N ILE A 120 -16.36 -4.53 1.41
CA ILE A 120 -15.77 -3.83 0.26
C ILE A 120 -15.75 -4.74 -0.97
N ILE A 121 -15.24 -5.96 -0.85
CA ILE A 121 -15.19 -6.89 -1.98
C ILE A 121 -16.61 -7.26 -2.48
N GLU A 122 -17.54 -7.55 -1.57
CA GLU A 122 -18.93 -7.83 -1.95
C GLU A 122 -19.56 -6.65 -2.68
N THR A 123 -19.29 -5.42 -2.25
CA THR A 123 -19.77 -4.20 -2.92
C THR A 123 -19.14 -4.06 -4.31
N SER A 124 -17.84 -4.33 -4.47
CA SER A 124 -17.17 -4.38 -5.77
C SER A 124 -17.80 -5.42 -6.71
N LEU A 125 -18.07 -6.64 -6.21
CA LEU A 125 -18.70 -7.70 -6.99
C LEU A 125 -20.14 -7.35 -7.40
N LYS A 126 -20.90 -6.72 -6.50
CA LYS A 126 -22.26 -6.24 -6.81
C LYS A 126 -22.23 -5.13 -7.87
N ALA A 127 -21.28 -4.20 -7.81
CA ALA A 127 -21.13 -3.16 -8.83
C ALA A 127 -20.90 -3.77 -10.24
N LEU A 128 -20.20 -4.90 -10.33
CA LEU A 128 -20.00 -5.63 -11.60
C LEU A 128 -21.24 -6.32 -12.15
N SER A 129 -22.27 -6.57 -11.33
CA SER A 129 -23.48 -7.27 -11.77
C SER A 129 -24.25 -6.53 -12.88
N LYS A 130 -24.01 -5.22 -13.04
CA LYS A 130 -24.63 -4.39 -14.09
C LYS A 130 -23.80 -4.31 -15.37
N ILE A 131 -22.62 -4.91 -15.37
CA ILE A 131 -21.71 -4.88 -16.52
C ILE A 131 -21.77 -6.24 -17.21
N LYS A 132 -22.02 -6.25 -18.51
CA LYS A 132 -21.87 -7.46 -19.32
C LYS A 132 -20.40 -7.67 -19.64
N TYR A 133 -19.83 -8.77 -19.16
CA TYR A 133 -18.46 -9.20 -19.44
C TYR A 133 -18.40 -10.70 -19.75
N ASN A 134 -17.35 -11.10 -20.46
CA ASN A 134 -17.15 -12.48 -20.94
C ASN A 134 -16.36 -13.30 -19.93
N SER A 135 -15.32 -12.70 -19.35
CA SER A 135 -14.47 -13.32 -18.33
C SER A 135 -13.77 -12.25 -17.50
N GLY A 136 -13.23 -12.64 -16.35
CA GLY A 136 -12.39 -11.75 -15.56
C GLY A 136 -11.61 -12.48 -14.47
N ASN A 137 -10.79 -11.73 -13.75
CA ASN A 137 -9.99 -12.23 -12.65
C ASN A 137 -10.15 -11.32 -11.44
N LEU A 138 -10.42 -11.91 -10.27
CA LEU A 138 -10.27 -11.27 -8.97
C LEU A 138 -8.96 -11.79 -8.36
N VAL A 139 -7.97 -10.92 -8.24
CA VAL A 139 -6.69 -11.22 -7.58
C VAL A 139 -6.71 -10.63 -6.19
N ILE A 140 -6.39 -11.44 -5.18
CA ILE A 140 -6.31 -11.06 -3.76
C ILE A 140 -4.87 -11.24 -3.28
N GLY A 141 -4.37 -10.26 -2.55
CA GLY A 141 -3.12 -10.33 -1.78
C GLY A 141 -3.35 -9.80 -0.37
N ASN A 142 -2.34 -9.88 0.48
CA ASN A 142 -2.40 -9.31 1.82
C ASN A 142 -0.98 -8.89 2.26
N ILE A 143 -0.79 -7.59 2.48
CA ILE A 143 0.51 -6.99 2.86
C ILE A 143 0.89 -7.39 4.30
N GLU A 144 -0.09 -7.58 5.18
CA GLU A 144 0.16 -7.97 6.56
C GLU A 144 0.84 -9.34 6.66
N ILE A 145 0.46 -10.31 5.83
CA ILE A 145 1.14 -11.63 5.81
C ILE A 145 2.64 -11.46 5.51
N PHE A 146 3.01 -10.56 4.59
CA PHE A 146 4.41 -10.28 4.27
C PHE A 146 5.13 -9.59 5.44
N ARG A 147 4.47 -8.65 6.12
CA ARG A 147 5.00 -7.99 7.33
C ARG A 147 5.26 -9.01 8.44
N LEU A 148 4.28 -9.85 8.76
CA LEU A 148 4.40 -10.90 9.76
C LEU A 148 5.51 -11.90 9.41
N LEU A 149 5.64 -12.26 8.12
CA LEU A 149 6.75 -13.06 7.63
C LEU A 149 8.09 -12.39 7.94
N LEU A 150 8.28 -11.12 7.53
CA LEU A 150 9.52 -10.37 7.78
C LEU A 150 9.87 -10.33 9.27
N ASP A 151 8.88 -10.10 10.14
CA ASP A 151 9.07 -10.04 11.58
C ASP A 151 9.64 -11.34 12.15
N LYS A 152 9.28 -12.50 11.58
CA LYS A 152 9.78 -13.82 11.98
C LYS A 152 11.13 -14.22 11.37
N LEU A 153 11.63 -13.49 10.39
CA LEU A 153 12.93 -13.81 9.78
C LEU A 153 14.09 -13.31 10.64
N ASP A 154 15.19 -14.08 10.67
CA ASP A 154 16.45 -13.70 11.30
C ASP A 154 17.19 -12.68 10.42
N CYS A 155 16.73 -11.44 10.49
CA CYS A 155 17.22 -10.31 9.69
C CYS A 155 17.33 -9.07 10.60
N PRO A 156 18.36 -8.23 10.41
CA PRO A 156 18.47 -7.01 11.22
C PRO A 156 17.22 -6.14 11.14
N ALA A 157 16.83 -5.52 12.25
CA ALA A 157 15.57 -4.75 12.32
C ALA A 157 15.50 -3.65 11.25
N ARG A 158 16.63 -2.98 11.01
CA ARG A 158 16.79 -1.96 9.95
C ARG A 158 16.47 -2.50 8.54
N TRP A 159 16.80 -3.76 8.27
CA TRP A 159 16.53 -4.40 6.98
C TRP A 159 15.08 -4.82 6.86
N LYS A 160 14.46 -5.33 7.94
CA LYS A 160 13.01 -5.58 7.99
C LYS A 160 12.23 -4.31 7.65
N LEU A 161 12.53 -3.20 8.34
CA LEU A 161 11.91 -1.90 8.09
C LEU A 161 12.10 -1.42 6.64
N ARG A 162 13.33 -1.54 6.10
CA ARG A 162 13.64 -1.11 4.73
C ARG A 162 12.92 -1.95 3.69
N LEU A 163 12.88 -3.28 3.86
CA LEU A 163 12.15 -4.20 2.98
C LEU A 163 10.64 -3.94 3.03
N GLN A 164 10.08 -3.72 4.22
CA GLN A 164 8.67 -3.39 4.39
C GLN A 164 8.33 -2.06 3.70
N ARG A 165 9.07 -0.98 4.01
CA ARG A 165 8.86 0.36 3.44
C ARG A 165 8.89 0.37 1.91
N HIS A 166 9.76 -0.44 1.32
CA HIS A 166 9.96 -0.46 -0.12
C HIS A 166 9.34 -1.65 -0.82
N PHE A 167 8.46 -2.41 -0.15
CA PHE A 167 7.77 -3.56 -0.75
C PHE A 167 7.04 -3.19 -2.03
N TRP A 168 6.48 -1.98 -2.10
CA TRP A 168 5.75 -1.45 -3.25
C TRP A 168 6.63 -0.99 -4.43
N ARG A 169 7.95 -0.91 -4.28
CA ARG A 169 8.88 -0.48 -5.33
C ARG A 169 9.61 -1.66 -5.90
N GLU A 170 8.94 -2.48 -6.71
CA GLU A 170 9.43 -3.80 -7.13
C GLU A 170 10.91 -3.82 -7.57
N LYS A 171 11.32 -2.93 -8.49
CA LYS A 171 12.72 -2.83 -8.94
C LYS A 171 13.68 -2.56 -7.77
N TYR A 172 13.40 -1.53 -6.98
CA TYR A 172 14.23 -1.16 -5.84
C TYR A 172 14.22 -2.24 -4.75
N PHE A 173 13.08 -2.88 -4.49
CA PHE A 173 12.99 -3.99 -3.56
C PHE A 173 13.86 -5.17 -4.01
N ASN A 174 13.89 -5.48 -5.30
CA ASN A 174 14.77 -6.52 -5.84
C ASN A 174 16.24 -6.14 -5.69
N ASP A 175 16.59 -4.86 -5.85
CA ASP A 175 17.93 -4.36 -5.54
C ASP A 175 18.25 -4.51 -4.04
N LEU A 176 17.29 -4.27 -3.15
CA LEU A 176 17.45 -4.51 -1.71
C LEU A 176 17.68 -5.99 -1.40
N LEU A 177 16.95 -6.90 -2.04
CA LEU A 177 17.18 -8.34 -1.89
C LEU A 177 18.58 -8.73 -2.37
N LYS A 178 19.01 -8.24 -3.55
CA LYS A 178 20.36 -8.51 -4.07
C LYS A 178 21.41 -8.00 -3.11
N ARG A 179 21.26 -6.76 -2.63
CA ARG A 179 22.14 -6.20 -1.61
C ARG A 179 22.16 -7.14 -0.43
N LEU A 180 21.00 -7.48 0.19
CA LEU A 180 20.81 -8.37 1.36
C LEU A 180 21.40 -9.78 1.21
N GLU A 181 21.47 -10.28 -0.02
CA GLU A 181 22.06 -11.58 -0.37
C GLU A 181 23.59 -11.52 -0.40
N THR A 182 24.18 -10.50 -1.04
CA THR A 182 25.61 -10.50 -1.42
C THR A 182 26.53 -9.67 -0.53
N ASN A 183 26.01 -8.69 0.21
CA ASN A 183 26.78 -7.64 0.90
C ASN A 183 27.52 -6.72 -0.09
N SER A 184 27.15 -6.70 -1.37
CA SER A 184 27.89 -5.97 -2.42
C SER A 184 27.88 -4.45 -2.26
N ASP A 185 27.06 -3.89 -1.38
CA ASP A 185 27.02 -2.46 -1.06
C ASP A 185 27.95 -2.06 0.10
N ILE A 186 28.77 -2.99 0.61
CA ILE A 186 29.68 -2.78 1.73
C ILE A 186 31.13 -2.94 1.26
N ASP A 187 31.91 -1.88 1.38
CA ASP A 187 33.37 -1.91 1.22
C ASP A 187 34.02 -2.04 2.61
N PRO A 188 34.75 -3.14 2.90
CA PRO A 188 35.42 -3.34 4.18
C PRO A 188 36.37 -2.18 4.56
N THR A 189 37.05 -1.59 3.58
CA THR A 189 37.99 -0.49 3.76
C THR A 189 37.28 0.76 4.26
N ILE A 190 36.14 1.09 3.65
CA ILE A 190 35.30 2.21 4.07
C ILE A 190 34.74 1.97 5.48
N VAL A 191 34.34 0.73 5.79
CA VAL A 191 33.84 0.36 7.13
C VAL A 191 34.91 0.58 8.20
N GLU A 192 36.18 0.26 7.91
CA GLU A 192 37.28 0.51 8.86
C GLU A 192 37.57 2.00 9.05
N ILE A 193 37.55 2.79 7.98
CA ILE A 193 37.68 4.25 8.05
C ILE A 193 36.55 4.84 8.90
N ASP A 194 35.32 4.38 8.69
CA ASP A 194 34.15 4.80 9.43
C ASP A 194 34.24 4.42 10.92
N LYS A 195 34.75 3.23 11.26
CA LYS A 195 35.02 2.83 12.66
C LYS A 195 36.04 3.75 13.33
N LYS A 196 37.12 4.13 12.63
CA LYS A 196 38.11 5.08 13.15
C LYS A 196 37.49 6.46 13.40
N LYS A 197 36.63 6.93 12.50
CA LYS A 197 35.88 8.20 12.69
C LYS A 197 34.94 8.12 13.88
N TYR A 198 34.21 7.01 14.02
CA TYR A 198 33.33 6.75 15.16
C TYR A 198 34.08 6.84 16.50
N SER A 199 35.25 6.19 16.63
CA SER A 199 36.08 6.28 17.84
C SER A 199 36.51 7.71 18.18
N LYS A 200 36.81 8.53 17.16
CA LYS A 200 37.12 9.96 17.38
C LYS A 200 35.89 10.77 17.82
N MET A 201 34.72 10.46 17.27
CA MET A 201 33.46 11.17 17.58
C MET A 201 32.98 10.91 19.00
N ILE A 202 33.23 9.72 19.59
CA ILE A 202 32.87 9.40 20.97
C ILE A 202 33.46 10.41 21.96
N ASN A 203 34.72 10.81 21.74
CA ASN A 203 35.46 11.71 22.64
C ASN A 203 35.22 13.21 22.33
N GLY A 204 34.33 13.52 21.38
CA GLY A 204 34.05 14.89 20.94
C GLY A 204 32.79 15.49 21.58
N ASN A 205 32.47 16.73 21.19
CA ASN A 205 31.22 17.38 21.61
C ASN A 205 30.00 16.73 20.93
N GLN A 206 29.22 15.96 21.68
CA GLN A 206 28.07 15.22 21.14
C GLN A 206 26.92 16.10 20.65
N LYS A 207 26.82 17.36 21.12
CA LYS A 207 25.81 18.32 20.67
C LYS A 207 26.15 18.98 19.34
N LYS A 208 27.39 18.82 18.84
CA LYS A 208 27.80 19.40 17.55
C LYS A 208 26.96 18.80 16.43
N GLU A 209 26.47 19.65 15.54
CA GLU A 209 25.75 19.22 14.35
C GLU A 209 26.69 18.98 13.16
N VAL A 210 26.40 17.92 12.40
CA VAL A 210 27.04 17.57 11.14
C VAL A 210 25.95 17.24 10.14
N ALA A 211 25.83 18.06 9.09
CA ALA A 211 24.81 17.90 8.04
C ALA A 211 23.39 17.72 8.60
N GLY A 212 23.02 18.55 9.59
CA GLY A 212 21.68 18.57 10.20
C GLY A 212 21.38 17.42 11.16
N ARG A 213 22.40 16.71 11.67
CA ARG A 213 22.27 15.72 12.74
C ARG A 213 23.27 15.97 13.86
N SER A 214 22.88 15.74 15.10
CA SER A 214 23.84 15.75 16.21
C SER A 214 24.80 14.57 16.12
N ILE A 215 26.02 14.74 16.66
CA ILE A 215 26.98 13.64 16.79
C ILE A 215 26.38 12.49 17.62
N GLU A 216 25.61 12.81 18.67
CA GLU A 216 24.89 11.80 19.47
C GLU A 216 23.98 10.90 18.59
N GLU A 217 23.16 11.49 17.71
CA GLU A 217 22.29 10.72 16.81
C GLU A 217 23.12 9.85 15.86
N ILE A 218 24.23 10.39 15.34
CA ILE A 218 25.13 9.66 14.43
C ILE A 218 25.73 8.45 15.15
N LEU A 219 26.26 8.63 16.36
CA LEU A 219 26.84 7.57 17.19
C LEU A 219 25.81 6.48 17.50
N LEU A 220 24.60 6.86 17.92
CA LEU A 220 23.52 5.92 18.22
C LEU A 220 23.12 5.06 17.00
N ARG A 221 23.07 5.67 15.81
CA ARG A 221 22.81 4.95 14.56
C ARG A 221 23.98 4.03 14.18
N PHE A 222 25.22 4.42 14.48
CA PHE A 222 26.40 3.61 14.23
C PHE A 222 26.42 2.38 15.15
N ASP A 223 26.18 2.57 16.45
CA ASP A 223 26.08 1.51 17.45
C ASP A 223 25.04 0.45 17.05
N THR A 224 23.89 0.91 16.58
CA THR A 224 22.83 0.01 16.09
C THR A 224 23.33 -0.90 14.97
N LYS A 225 24.18 -0.40 14.06
CA LYS A 225 24.76 -1.19 12.96
C LYS A 225 25.84 -2.17 13.45
N ILE A 226 26.59 -1.80 14.50
CA ILE A 226 27.61 -2.67 15.12
C ILE A 226 26.93 -3.81 15.88
N LYS A 227 25.90 -3.50 16.68
CA LYS A 227 25.19 -4.46 17.55
C LYS A 227 24.35 -5.47 16.76
N ASP A 228 23.78 -5.06 15.63
CA ASP A 228 22.97 -5.91 14.74
C ASP A 228 23.54 -5.94 13.32
N PRO A 229 24.74 -6.55 13.15
CA PRO A 229 25.46 -6.52 11.90
C PRO A 229 24.81 -7.47 10.89
N ARG A 230 24.92 -7.08 9.63
CA ARG A 230 24.46 -7.91 8.54
C ARG A 230 25.45 -9.06 8.30
N ARG A 231 24.96 -10.31 8.34
CA ARG A 231 25.77 -11.51 8.08
C ARG A 231 25.40 -12.13 6.73
N THR A 232 26.39 -12.44 5.89
CA THR A 232 26.20 -12.96 4.51
C THR A 232 25.37 -14.25 4.46
N LYS A 233 25.77 -15.29 5.20
CA LYS A 233 25.06 -16.59 5.24
C LYS A 233 23.60 -16.45 5.67
N LYS A 234 23.31 -15.58 6.65
CA LYS A 234 21.95 -15.30 7.12
C LYS A 234 21.14 -14.53 6.06
N GLY A 235 21.75 -13.54 5.41
CA GLY A 235 21.14 -12.74 4.36
C GLY A 235 20.68 -13.57 3.15
N SER A 236 21.51 -14.49 2.66
CA SER A 236 21.16 -15.36 1.54
C SER A 236 19.95 -16.26 1.85
N ASN A 237 19.90 -16.87 3.06
CA ASN A 237 18.76 -17.68 3.47
C ASN A 237 17.47 -16.85 3.58
N VAL A 238 17.53 -15.66 4.17
CA VAL A 238 16.39 -14.73 4.24
C VAL A 238 15.89 -14.39 2.84
N VAL A 239 16.79 -14.07 1.90
CA VAL A 239 16.42 -13.73 0.53
C VAL A 239 15.81 -14.92 -0.21
N LYS A 240 16.33 -16.15 0.00
CA LYS A 240 15.73 -17.38 -0.54
C LYS A 240 14.28 -17.53 -0.08
N ILE A 241 14.02 -17.40 1.23
CA ILE A 241 12.67 -17.51 1.80
C ILE A 241 11.74 -16.43 1.22
N LEU A 242 12.21 -15.19 1.10
CA LEU A 242 11.42 -14.08 0.54
C LEU A 242 11.10 -14.29 -0.95
N LYS A 243 12.07 -14.75 -1.76
CA LYS A 243 11.86 -15.09 -3.17
C LYS A 243 10.87 -16.26 -3.32
N GLU A 244 10.93 -17.26 -2.45
CA GLU A 244 9.95 -18.37 -2.42
C GLU A 244 8.55 -17.86 -2.06
N TYR A 245 8.42 -17.01 -1.03
CA TYR A 245 7.15 -16.40 -0.64
C TYR A 245 6.51 -15.66 -1.80
N LEU A 246 7.25 -14.77 -2.47
CA LEU A 246 6.76 -13.93 -3.57
C LEU A 246 6.28 -14.72 -4.79
N LYS A 247 6.67 -15.99 -4.94
CA LYS A 247 6.22 -16.87 -6.02
C LYS A 247 4.91 -17.59 -5.70
N ILE A 248 4.36 -17.44 -4.50
CA ILE A 248 3.12 -18.11 -4.12
C ILE A 248 1.94 -17.46 -4.86
N GLU A 249 1.44 -18.20 -5.86
CA GLU A 249 0.18 -17.94 -6.56
C GLU A 249 -0.67 -19.23 -6.61
N CYS A 250 -1.98 -19.11 -6.38
CA CYS A 250 -2.91 -20.23 -6.42
C CYS A 250 -4.39 -19.79 -6.51
N PRO A 251 -5.32 -20.72 -6.79
CA PRO A 251 -6.74 -20.50 -6.52
C PRO A 251 -6.97 -20.14 -5.05
N ILE A 252 -7.90 -19.22 -4.78
CA ILE A 252 -8.08 -18.66 -3.43
C ILE A 252 -8.40 -19.71 -2.36
N ASN A 253 -9.11 -20.80 -2.69
CA ASN A 253 -9.42 -21.88 -1.75
C ASN A 253 -8.18 -22.68 -1.29
N GLN A 254 -7.06 -22.59 -2.02
CA GLN A 254 -5.80 -23.24 -1.67
C GLN A 254 -4.84 -22.31 -0.93
N ALA A 255 -5.16 -21.02 -0.81
CA ALA A 255 -4.23 -20.01 -0.29
C ALA A 255 -3.75 -20.33 1.12
N SER A 256 -4.67 -20.59 2.06
CA SER A 256 -4.36 -21.00 3.43
C SER A 256 -3.43 -22.23 3.46
N LYS A 257 -3.78 -23.28 2.70
CA LYS A 257 -2.99 -24.52 2.63
C LYS A 257 -1.57 -24.26 2.10
N LYS A 258 -1.42 -23.54 0.98
CA LYS A 258 -0.10 -23.25 0.39
C LYS A 258 0.76 -22.38 1.29
N LEU A 259 0.19 -21.35 1.93
CA LEU A 259 0.89 -20.49 2.87
C LEU A 259 1.37 -21.26 4.10
N ASN A 260 0.50 -22.10 4.68
CA ASN A 260 0.85 -22.92 5.84
C ASN A 260 1.92 -23.97 5.51
N LEU A 261 1.88 -24.58 4.31
CA LEU A 261 2.95 -25.47 3.83
C LEU A 261 4.28 -24.71 3.68
N PHE A 262 4.25 -23.50 3.14
CA PHE A 262 5.42 -22.63 3.02
C PHE A 262 6.01 -22.28 4.39
N PHE A 263 5.18 -21.89 5.36
CA PHE A 263 5.64 -21.56 6.72
C PHE A 263 6.23 -22.78 7.43
N LYS A 264 5.59 -23.95 7.33
CA LYS A 264 6.10 -25.20 7.90
C LYS A 264 7.45 -25.58 7.29
N LYS A 265 7.58 -25.54 5.96
CA LYS A 265 8.83 -25.84 5.24
C LYS A 265 10.00 -24.98 5.73
N ASN A 266 9.74 -23.70 5.99
CA ASN A 266 10.76 -22.73 6.37
C ASN A 266 10.87 -22.51 7.89
N LYS A 267 10.23 -23.36 8.72
CA LYS A 267 10.22 -23.29 10.19
C LYS A 267 9.76 -21.92 10.75
N ILE A 268 8.78 -21.30 10.08
CA ILE A 268 8.22 -20.00 10.48
C ILE A 268 6.98 -20.25 11.34
N ASN A 269 6.96 -19.70 12.56
CA ASN A 269 5.80 -19.77 13.46
C ASN A 269 4.71 -18.75 13.04
N LEU A 270 4.02 -19.06 11.94
CA LEU A 270 2.84 -18.35 11.44
C LEU A 270 1.84 -19.36 10.91
N ARG A 271 0.55 -19.04 11.03
CA ARG A 271 -0.55 -19.85 10.51
C ARG A 271 -1.65 -18.94 9.95
N VAL A 272 -2.11 -19.26 8.75
CA VAL A 272 -3.28 -18.64 8.12
C VAL A 272 -4.48 -19.56 8.34
N GLN A 273 -5.57 -19.01 8.88
CA GLN A 273 -6.82 -19.74 9.04
C GLN A 273 -7.55 -19.87 7.68
N ASN A 274 -8.43 -20.87 7.56
CA ASN A 274 -9.15 -21.10 6.30
C ASN A 274 -10.15 -19.98 5.97
N ASP A 275 -10.63 -19.25 6.97
CA ASP A 275 -11.53 -18.10 6.89
C ASP A 275 -10.79 -16.74 6.91
N TYR A 276 -9.45 -16.74 6.82
CA TYR A 276 -8.67 -15.51 6.89
C TYR A 276 -9.00 -14.56 5.73
N PHE A 277 -9.16 -15.09 4.53
CA PHE A 277 -9.48 -14.28 3.36
C PHE A 277 -10.99 -13.99 3.28
N PRO A 278 -11.39 -12.80 2.82
CA PRO A 278 -12.80 -12.40 2.72
C PRO A 278 -13.62 -13.26 1.74
N ILE A 279 -12.96 -13.99 0.83
CA ILE A 279 -13.57 -14.90 -0.13
C ILE A 279 -12.74 -16.19 -0.19
N THR A 280 -13.44 -17.32 -0.26
CA THR A 280 -12.83 -18.66 -0.41
C THR A 280 -13.27 -19.40 -1.68
N LYS A 281 -14.28 -18.88 -2.40
CA LYS A 281 -14.76 -19.50 -3.65
C LYS A 281 -13.83 -19.17 -4.82
N ASN A 282 -13.35 -20.19 -5.53
CA ASN A 282 -12.47 -20.04 -6.69
C ASN A 282 -13.12 -19.40 -7.92
N LYS A 283 -14.44 -19.47 -8.03
CA LYS A 283 -15.21 -18.85 -9.10
C LYS A 283 -16.38 -18.09 -8.52
N ILE A 284 -16.55 -16.86 -9.00
CA ILE A 284 -17.70 -16.01 -8.70
C ILE A 284 -18.21 -15.45 -10.02
N ASN A 285 -19.39 -15.88 -10.44
CA ASN A 285 -19.92 -15.61 -11.78
C ASN A 285 -18.87 -16.04 -12.83
N LYS A 286 -18.43 -15.09 -13.67
CA LYS A 286 -17.41 -15.30 -14.72
C LYS A 286 -15.98 -14.91 -14.27
N LEU A 287 -15.76 -14.70 -12.97
CA LEU A 287 -14.46 -14.35 -12.41
C LEU A 287 -13.75 -15.57 -11.86
N ASN A 288 -12.48 -15.74 -12.24
CA ASN A 288 -11.56 -16.62 -11.54
C ASN A 288 -10.96 -15.87 -10.34
N VAL A 289 -11.03 -16.46 -9.15
CA VAL A 289 -10.52 -15.87 -7.91
C VAL A 289 -9.21 -16.52 -7.52
N ARG A 290 -8.16 -15.71 -7.44
CA ARG A 290 -6.78 -16.16 -7.18
C ARG A 290 -6.15 -15.38 -6.03
N PHE A 291 -5.31 -16.07 -5.27
CA PHE A 291 -4.38 -15.47 -4.33
C PHE A 291 -3.01 -15.29 -4.98
N ASN A 292 -2.39 -14.13 -4.77
CA ASN A 292 -1.01 -13.87 -5.14
C ASN A 292 -0.32 -13.07 -4.01
N SER A 293 0.70 -13.67 -3.42
CA SER A 293 1.52 -13.14 -2.32
C SER A 293 2.35 -11.89 -2.68
N SER A 294 2.67 -11.71 -3.96
CA SER A 294 3.37 -10.54 -4.49
C SER A 294 2.40 -9.42 -4.92
N PHE A 295 1.09 -9.65 -4.87
CA PHE A 295 0.10 -8.63 -5.23
C PHE A 295 0.05 -7.51 -4.18
N GLY A 296 -0.23 -6.28 -4.62
CA GLY A 296 -0.24 -5.07 -3.78
C GLY A 296 1.05 -4.25 -3.82
N ARG A 297 2.08 -4.70 -4.54
CA ARG A 297 3.37 -4.01 -4.67
C ARG A 297 3.35 -2.80 -5.63
N HIS A 298 2.26 -2.02 -5.64
CA HIS A 298 2.11 -0.88 -6.56
C HIS A 298 1.59 0.39 -5.87
N LEU A 299 1.16 0.32 -4.61
CA LEU A 299 0.68 1.46 -3.84
C LEU A 299 1.31 1.42 -2.44
N GLU A 300 1.77 2.58 -1.97
CA GLU A 300 2.58 2.70 -0.76
C GLU A 300 1.77 2.58 0.53
N TYR A 301 0.48 2.94 0.50
CA TYR A 301 -0.33 3.13 1.71
C TYR A 301 -1.10 1.89 2.19
N TYR A 302 -1.08 0.78 1.45
CA TYR A 302 -1.82 -0.42 1.87
C TYR A 302 -1.11 -1.17 3.02
N THR A 303 -1.87 -1.54 4.04
CA THR A 303 -1.39 -2.21 5.25
C THR A 303 -1.84 -3.67 5.37
N GLY A 304 -2.96 -4.04 4.73
CA GLY A 304 -3.60 -5.34 4.90
C GLY A 304 -4.06 -5.96 3.58
N LEU A 305 -5.33 -6.34 3.49
CA LEU A 305 -5.96 -6.84 2.26
C LEU A 305 -5.69 -5.90 1.08
N VAL A 306 -5.40 -6.48 -0.07
CA VAL A 306 -5.34 -5.78 -1.36
C VAL A 306 -6.02 -6.64 -2.41
N PHE A 307 -6.76 -6.03 -3.32
CA PHE A 307 -7.37 -6.77 -4.41
C PHE A 307 -7.50 -5.95 -5.69
N LYS A 308 -7.68 -6.67 -6.80
CA LYS A 308 -8.04 -6.10 -8.09
C LYS A 308 -9.00 -7.02 -8.80
N ILE A 309 -10.02 -6.45 -9.43
CA ILE A 309 -10.87 -7.12 -10.39
C ILE A 309 -10.61 -6.53 -11.76
N ASP A 310 -10.17 -7.36 -12.70
CA ASP A 310 -10.10 -7.02 -14.12
C ASP A 310 -11.14 -7.83 -14.88
N ILE A 311 -11.98 -7.16 -15.66
CA ILE A 311 -12.95 -7.81 -16.54
C ILE A 311 -12.64 -7.53 -18.01
N LYS A 312 -12.91 -8.53 -18.86
CA LYS A 312 -12.85 -8.42 -20.31
C LYS A 312 -14.28 -8.35 -20.86
N SER A 313 -14.64 -7.21 -21.43
CA SER A 313 -15.87 -7.01 -22.21
C SER A 313 -15.51 -6.67 -23.66
N ASN A 314 -16.46 -6.86 -24.58
CA ASN A 314 -16.26 -6.60 -26.02
C ASN A 314 -15.94 -5.14 -26.33
N SER A 315 -16.34 -4.20 -25.46
CA SER A 315 -16.22 -2.75 -25.71
C SER A 315 -15.44 -1.98 -24.65
N GLU A 316 -15.21 -2.54 -23.46
CA GLU A 316 -14.66 -1.80 -22.32
C GLU A 316 -13.76 -2.69 -21.44
N LYS A 317 -12.65 -2.13 -20.95
CA LYS A 317 -11.84 -2.71 -19.88
C LYS A 317 -12.11 -1.93 -18.61
N LEU A 318 -12.92 -2.51 -17.72
CA LEU A 318 -13.15 -1.95 -16.40
C LEU A 318 -12.26 -2.66 -15.40
N ASN A 319 -11.67 -1.87 -14.51
CA ASN A 319 -10.93 -2.40 -13.38
C ASN A 319 -11.47 -1.81 -12.07
N ILE A 320 -11.49 -2.64 -11.05
CA ILE A 320 -11.77 -2.26 -9.68
C ILE A 320 -10.52 -2.58 -8.87
N ARG A 321 -10.05 -1.65 -8.06
CA ARG A 321 -8.88 -1.85 -7.19
C ARG A 321 -9.23 -1.35 -5.80
N GLY A 322 -8.72 -2.04 -4.79
CA GLY A 322 -8.97 -1.66 -3.41
C GLY A 322 -8.07 -2.39 -2.44
N GLY A 323 -8.25 -2.05 -1.17
CA GLY A 323 -7.50 -2.64 -0.08
C GLY A 323 -7.64 -1.85 1.22
N ARG A 324 -6.95 -2.35 2.24
CA ARG A 324 -6.91 -1.82 3.61
C ARG A 324 -5.69 -0.94 3.82
N TYR A 325 -5.85 0.22 4.46
CA TYR A 325 -4.86 1.28 4.61
C TYR A 325 -4.94 1.97 5.97
N ASP A 326 -4.77 1.20 7.05
CA ASP A 326 -5.01 1.67 8.43
C ASP A 326 -4.00 2.72 8.93
N SER A 327 -2.87 2.87 8.24
CA SER A 327 -1.87 3.90 8.57
C SER A 327 -2.09 5.22 7.82
N LEU A 328 -2.84 5.23 6.71
CA LEU A 328 -2.89 6.39 5.82
C LEU A 328 -3.35 7.66 6.54
N ILE A 329 -4.39 7.57 7.36
CA ILE A 329 -4.91 8.74 8.09
C ILE A 329 -3.90 9.27 9.12
N LYS A 330 -3.14 8.37 9.78
CA LYS A 330 -2.00 8.77 10.62
C LYS A 330 -0.91 9.42 9.78
N ASP A 331 -0.65 8.88 8.59
CA ASP A 331 0.33 9.40 7.65
C ASP A 331 -0.10 10.78 7.09
N LEU A 332 -1.38 11.16 7.15
CA LEU A 332 -1.85 12.49 6.77
C LEU A 332 -1.89 13.51 7.93
N GLY A 333 -1.26 13.19 9.06
CA GLY A 333 -1.08 14.13 10.19
C GLY A 333 -1.85 13.79 11.46
N PHE A 334 -2.66 12.72 11.47
CA PHE A 334 -3.37 12.32 12.68
C PHE A 334 -2.46 11.64 13.72
N LYS A 335 -2.83 11.73 14.99
CA LYS A 335 -2.03 11.19 16.11
C LYS A 335 -2.09 9.65 16.23
N LYS A 336 -3.17 9.02 15.75
CA LYS A 336 -3.43 7.58 15.91
C LYS A 336 -3.71 6.90 14.56
N ASN A 337 -3.50 5.59 14.49
CA ASN A 337 -3.99 4.81 13.34
C ASN A 337 -5.53 4.82 13.34
N ILE A 338 -6.11 5.01 12.17
CA ILE A 338 -7.56 4.92 11.96
C ILE A 338 -7.77 3.83 10.91
N PRO A 339 -8.43 2.70 11.27
CA PRO A 339 -8.66 1.63 10.33
C PRO A 339 -9.49 2.11 9.14
N ALA A 340 -9.08 1.70 7.95
CA ALA A 340 -9.72 2.14 6.73
C ALA A 340 -9.57 1.10 5.61
N VAL A 341 -10.63 0.90 4.85
CA VAL A 341 -10.64 0.00 3.68
C VAL A 341 -11.56 0.57 2.61
N GLY A 342 -11.15 0.49 1.36
CA GLY A 342 -11.90 1.07 0.25
C GLY A 342 -11.60 0.41 -1.08
N ALA A 343 -12.36 0.79 -2.09
CA ALA A 343 -12.12 0.44 -3.47
C ALA A 343 -12.58 1.55 -4.43
N ALA A 344 -11.92 1.61 -5.58
CA ALA A 344 -12.26 2.52 -6.67
C ALA A 344 -12.44 1.76 -7.98
N ILE A 345 -13.44 2.19 -8.74
CA ILE A 345 -13.74 1.77 -10.09
C ILE A 345 -13.18 2.84 -11.02
N ASN A 346 -12.19 2.48 -11.84
CA ASN A 346 -11.66 3.41 -12.84
C ASN A 346 -12.60 3.43 -14.05
N LEU A 347 -13.09 4.62 -14.40
CA LEU A 347 -14.01 4.85 -15.52
C LEU A 347 -13.28 5.28 -16.81
N GLU A 348 -11.96 5.16 -16.85
CA GLU A 348 -11.17 5.56 -18.01
C GLU A 348 -11.57 4.76 -19.25
N LYS A 349 -11.93 5.48 -20.30
CA LYS A 349 -12.07 4.93 -21.65
C LYS A 349 -10.66 4.85 -22.24
N LYS A 350 -10.22 3.65 -22.59
CA LYS A 350 -9.07 3.50 -23.50
C LYS A 350 -9.56 3.56 -24.93
#